data_AF-A0A7C5HZW3-F1
#
_entry.id   AF-A0A7C5HZW3-F1
#
_cell.length_a   1.000
_cell.length_b   1.000
_cell.length_c   1.000
_cell.angle_alpha   90.00
_cell.angle_beta   90.00
_cell.angle_gamma   90.00
#
_symmetry.space_group_name_H-M   'P 1'
#
loop_
_entity.id
_entity.type
_entity.pdbx_description
1 polymer ?
#
loop_
_entity_poly.entity_id
_entity_poly.type
_entity_poly.pdbx_seq_one_letter_code
_entity_poly.pdbx_strand_id
1 'polypeptide(L)'
;PIEGSEFIMEVDLVVVSIGNSPNPLIGKVTPGLKIGKWGNVEVDWNTMATSLDGVYAGGDIVRGGATVILAMGDARVAAREMHKYLSA
;
A
#
# COMPACT_ATOMS: atom_id res chain seq x y z
N PRO A 1 -2.53 28.68 2.29
CA PRO A 1 -3.53 29.20 1.34
C PRO A 1 -3.46 30.74 1.33
N ILE A 2 -3.68 31.38 0.20
CA ILE A 2 -3.74 32.85 0.10
C ILE A 2 -5.21 33.25 0.25
N GLU A 3 -5.52 34.04 1.27
CA GLU A 3 -6.90 34.49 1.52
C GLU A 3 -7.39 35.39 0.38
N GLY A 4 -8.60 35.13 -0.12
CA GLY A 4 -9.19 35.88 -1.23
C GLY A 4 -8.76 35.45 -2.63
N SER A 5 -8.01 34.35 -2.77
CA SER A 5 -7.57 33.82 -4.07
C SER A 5 -8.55 32.79 -4.68
N GLU A 6 -9.75 32.64 -4.13
CA GLU A 6 -10.77 31.72 -4.61
C GLU A 6 -11.35 32.19 -5.95
N PHE A 7 -11.59 31.25 -6.86
CA PHE A 7 -12.17 31.55 -8.17
C PHE A 7 -13.11 30.45 -8.62
N ILE A 8 -13.97 30.78 -9.58
CA ILE A 8 -14.89 29.85 -10.25
C ILE A 8 -14.40 29.68 -11.69
N MET A 9 -14.46 28.45 -12.21
CA MET A 9 -14.08 28.13 -13.58
C MET A 9 -15.18 27.28 -14.21
N GLU A 10 -15.68 27.68 -15.38
CA GLU A 10 -16.62 26.86 -16.15
C GLU A 10 -15.89 25.69 -16.81
N VAL A 11 -16.43 24.49 -16.63
CA VAL A 11 -15.89 23.25 -17.19
C VAL A 11 -17.02 22.30 -17.58
N ASP A 12 -16.86 21.60 -18.70
CA ASP A 12 -17.81 20.58 -19.14
C ASP A 12 -17.57 19.22 -18.45
N LEU A 13 -16.33 18.94 -18.03
CA LEU A 13 -15.92 17.67 -17.43
C LEU A 13 -14.77 17.88 -16.43
N VAL A 14 -14.82 17.15 -15.32
CA VAL A 14 -13.74 17.08 -14.32
C VAL A 14 -13.28 15.63 -14.17
N VAL A 15 -11.97 15.40 -14.30
CA VAL A 15 -11.33 14.10 -14.03
C VAL A 15 -10.39 14.27 -12.84
N VAL A 16 -10.68 13.58 -11.73
CA VAL A 16 -9.88 13.66 -10.50
C VAL A 16 -8.78 12.59 -10.54
N SER A 17 -7.53 13.02 -10.76
CA SER A 17 -6.35 12.14 -10.85
C SER A 17 -5.30 12.45 -9.78
N ILE A 18 -5.73 12.65 -8.52
CA ILE A 18 -4.85 13.00 -7.38
C ILE A 18 -4.16 11.80 -6.73
N GLY A 19 -4.37 10.59 -7.29
CA GLY A 19 -3.80 9.34 -6.80
C GLY A 19 -4.82 8.46 -6.05
N ASN A 20 -4.32 7.40 -5.44
CA ASN A 20 -5.07 6.38 -4.72
C ASN A 20 -4.63 6.27 -3.26
N SER A 21 -5.48 5.68 -2.43
CA SER A 21 -5.16 5.34 -1.04
C SER A 21 -5.46 3.87 -0.78
N PRO A 22 -4.76 3.23 0.18
CA PRO A 22 -5.05 1.85 0.59
C PRO A 22 -6.52 1.64 0.98
N ASN A 23 -7.06 0.45 0.72
CA ASN A 23 -8.42 0.12 1.10
C ASN A 23 -8.55 0.04 2.64
N PRO A 24 -9.30 0.95 3.29
CA PRO A 24 -9.37 1.02 4.75
C PRO A 24 -10.06 -0.20 5.38
N LEU A 25 -10.80 -1.00 4.61
CA LEU A 25 -11.44 -2.20 5.12
C LEU A 25 -10.41 -3.25 5.55
N ILE A 26 -9.32 -3.41 4.80
CA ILE A 26 -8.30 -4.44 5.08
C ILE A 26 -7.76 -4.31 6.50
N GLY A 27 -7.34 -3.10 6.90
CA GLY A 27 -6.87 -2.83 8.26
C GLY A 27 -7.94 -2.98 9.34
N LYS A 28 -9.21 -2.70 9.01
CA LYS A 28 -10.33 -2.78 9.97
C LYS A 28 -10.83 -4.20 10.21
N VAL A 29 -10.86 -5.03 9.17
CA VAL A 29 -11.44 -6.38 9.21
C VAL A 29 -10.42 -7.48 9.42
N THR A 30 -9.13 -7.13 9.52
CA THR A 30 -8.04 -8.09 9.73
C THR A 30 -7.36 -7.83 11.09
N PRO A 31 -7.92 -8.34 12.20
CA PRO A 31 -7.35 -8.18 13.53
C PRO A 31 -5.88 -8.65 13.57
N GLY A 32 -5.02 -7.85 14.19
CA GLY A 32 -3.59 -8.16 14.33
C GLY A 32 -2.72 -7.75 13.14
N LEU A 33 -3.30 -7.30 12.02
CA LEU A 33 -2.55 -6.70 10.91
C LEU A 33 -2.13 -5.27 11.28
N LYS A 34 -0.82 -5.02 11.33
CA LYS A 34 -0.26 -3.69 11.56
C LYS A 34 -0.34 -2.86 10.29
N ILE A 35 -0.84 -1.64 10.46
CA ILE A 35 -1.09 -0.69 9.39
C ILE A 35 -0.40 0.62 9.76
N GLY A 36 0.29 1.22 8.81
CA GLY A 36 0.97 2.50 8.98
C GLY A 36 0.00 3.67 9.01
N LYS A 37 0.54 4.86 9.29
CA LYS A 37 -0.23 6.12 9.38
C LYS A 37 -1.12 6.39 8.16
N TRP A 38 -0.72 5.94 6.98
CA TRP A 38 -1.40 6.21 5.71
C TRP A 38 -2.28 5.05 5.22
N GLY A 39 -2.54 4.04 6.08
CA GLY A 39 -3.35 2.88 5.71
C GLY A 39 -2.58 1.77 4.98
N ASN A 40 -1.28 1.96 4.75
CA ASN A 40 -0.41 0.98 4.11
C ASN A 40 -0.08 -0.17 5.07
N VAL A 41 0.11 -1.38 4.54
CA VAL A 41 0.48 -2.54 5.37
C VAL A 41 1.93 -2.43 5.81
N GLU A 42 2.18 -2.59 7.11
CA GLU A 42 3.55 -2.63 7.64
C GLU A 42 4.16 -4.01 7.41
N VAL A 43 5.40 -4.03 6.93
CA VAL A 43 6.15 -5.26 6.67
C VAL A 43 7.60 -5.14 7.14
N ASP A 44 8.26 -6.27 7.37
CA ASP A 44 9.72 -6.34 7.40
C ASP A 44 10.26 -6.20 5.98
N TRP A 45 11.09 -5.18 5.74
CA TRP A 45 11.62 -4.87 4.41
C TRP A 45 12.55 -5.93 3.82
N ASN A 46 13.11 -6.83 4.64
CA ASN A 46 13.99 -7.89 4.15
C ASN A 46 13.22 -9.15 3.75
N THR A 47 12.04 -9.37 4.32
CA THR A 47 11.26 -10.61 4.18
C THR A 47 9.89 -10.41 3.55
N MET A 48 9.39 -9.17 3.54
CA MET A 48 8.02 -8.78 3.18
C MET A 48 6.94 -9.40 4.09
N ALA A 49 7.33 -9.95 5.24
CA ALA A 49 6.40 -10.51 6.22
C ALA A 49 5.61 -9.40 6.91
N THR A 50 4.32 -9.61 7.11
CA THR A 50 3.46 -8.71 7.89
C THR A 50 3.56 -9.04 9.39
N SER A 51 2.74 -8.39 10.21
CA SER A 51 2.60 -8.75 11.63
C SER A 51 1.81 -10.04 11.88
N LEU A 52 1.21 -10.63 10.85
CA LEU A 52 0.48 -11.89 10.92
C LEU A 52 1.36 -13.03 10.42
N ASP A 53 1.39 -14.13 11.15
CA ASP A 53 2.19 -15.31 10.78
C ASP A 53 1.71 -15.90 9.45
N GLY A 54 2.67 -16.27 8.59
CA GLY A 54 2.40 -16.78 7.24
C GLY A 54 1.80 -15.76 6.24
N VAL A 55 1.60 -14.50 6.62
CA VAL A 55 1.03 -13.46 5.74
C VAL A 55 2.09 -12.45 5.32
N TYR A 56 2.16 -12.19 4.03
CA TYR A 56 3.14 -11.31 3.39
C TYR A 56 2.45 -10.24 2.55
N ALA A 57 3.11 -9.10 2.34
CA ALA A 57 2.60 -8.01 1.49
C ALA A 57 3.73 -7.30 0.73
N GLY A 58 3.44 -6.75 -0.44
CA GLY A 58 4.41 -6.05 -1.28
C GLY A 58 3.75 -5.15 -2.31
N GLY A 59 4.52 -4.27 -2.95
CA GLY A 59 4.02 -3.31 -3.94
C GLY A 59 3.29 -2.12 -3.31
N ASP A 60 2.36 -1.54 -4.05
CA ASP A 60 1.72 -0.26 -3.70
C ASP A 60 1.00 -0.28 -2.34
N ILE A 61 0.49 -1.43 -1.90
CA ILE A 61 -0.16 -1.56 -0.58
C ILE A 61 0.82 -1.35 0.58
N VAL A 62 2.12 -1.57 0.36
CA VAL A 62 3.18 -1.33 1.34
C VAL A 62 3.82 0.05 1.13
N ARG A 63 4.10 0.40 -0.13
CA ARG A 63 4.91 1.58 -0.51
C ARG A 63 4.12 2.87 -0.71
N GLY A 64 2.80 2.79 -0.95
CA GLY A 64 2.08 3.84 -1.67
C GLY A 64 2.37 3.76 -3.17
N GLY A 65 1.73 4.60 -3.99
CA GLY A 65 1.84 4.55 -5.45
C GLY A 65 3.30 4.48 -5.93
N ALA A 66 3.71 3.31 -6.41
CA ALA A 66 5.09 2.99 -6.78
C ALA A 66 5.17 2.49 -8.23
N THR A 67 6.37 2.12 -8.65
CA THR A 67 6.59 1.57 -10.00
C THR A 67 6.45 0.06 -10.03
N VAL A 68 6.10 -0.48 -11.20
CA VAL A 68 5.95 -1.92 -11.42
C VAL A 68 7.20 -2.71 -11.03
N ILE A 69 8.40 -2.16 -11.28
CA ILE A 69 9.66 -2.84 -10.94
C ILE A 69 9.85 -3.01 -9.42
N LEU A 70 9.41 -2.05 -8.62
CA LEU A 70 9.48 -2.15 -7.17
C LEU A 70 8.49 -3.19 -6.64
N ALA A 71 7.25 -3.18 -7.16
CA ALA A 71 6.25 -4.18 -6.80
C ALA A 71 6.72 -5.60 -7.15
N MET A 72 7.35 -5.79 -8.31
CA MET A 72 7.95 -7.07 -8.71
C MET A 72 9.11 -7.48 -7.79
N GLY A 73 9.93 -6.53 -7.35
CA GLY A 73 11.00 -6.77 -6.39
C GLY A 73 10.47 -7.30 -5.06
N ASP A 74 9.46 -6.63 -4.50
CA ASP A 74 8.80 -7.03 -3.26
C ASP A 74 8.18 -8.43 -3.41
N ALA A 75 7.49 -8.69 -4.52
CA ALA A 75 6.88 -10.00 -4.78
C ALA A 75 7.90 -11.15 -4.82
N ARG A 76 9.09 -10.92 -5.41
CA ARG A 76 10.16 -11.93 -5.45
C ARG A 76 10.73 -12.24 -4.06
N VAL A 77 10.87 -11.21 -3.21
CA VAL A 77 11.28 -11.39 -1.81
C VAL A 77 10.23 -12.18 -1.04
N ALA A 78 8.98 -11.74 -1.11
CA ALA A 78 7.86 -12.39 -0.43
C ALA A 78 7.72 -13.87 -0.85
N ALA A 79 7.78 -14.16 -2.15
CA ALA A 79 7.69 -15.54 -2.66
C ALA A 79 8.82 -16.43 -2.14
N ARG A 80 10.04 -15.92 -2.07
CA ARG A 80 11.19 -16.65 -1.52
C ARG A 80 11.00 -16.97 -0.05
N GLU A 81 10.50 -16.03 0.75
CA GLU A 81 10.27 -16.26 2.18
C GLU A 81 9.06 -17.16 2.44
N MET A 82 7.98 -17.02 1.67
CA MET A 82 6.85 -17.96 1.68
C MET A 82 7.31 -19.39 1.38
N HIS A 83 8.19 -19.57 0.39
CA HIS A 83 8.73 -20.89 0.07
C HIS A 83 9.52 -21.48 1.26
N LYS A 84 10.35 -20.68 1.93
CA LYS A 84 11.08 -21.14 3.12
C LYS A 84 10.14 -21.50 4.27
N TYR A 85 9.11 -20.68 4.51
CA TYR A 85 8.11 -20.92 5.56
C TYR A 85 7.36 -22.25 5.34
N LEU A 86 6.98 -22.55 4.09
CA LEU A 86 6.23 -23.77 3.74
C LEU A 86 7.09 -25.03 3.63
N SER A 87 8.41 -24.88 3.46
CA SER A 87 9.34 -26.02 3.30
C SER A 87 10.04 -26.40 4.59
N ALA A 88 9.69 -25.76 5.71
CA ALA A 88 10.22 -26.02 7.04
C ALA A 88 9.49 -27.18 7.74
#